data_AF-A0A1F8B1L2-F1
#
_entry.id   AF-A0A1F8B1L2-F1
#
_cell.length_a   1.000
_cell.length_b   1.000
_cell.length_c   1.000
_cell.angle_alpha   90.00
_cell.angle_beta   90.00
_cell.angle_gamma   90.00
#
_symmetry.space_group_name_H-M   'P 1'
#
loop_
_entity.id
_entity.type
_entity.pdbx_description
1 polymer ?
#
loop_
_entity_poly.entity_id
_entity_poly.type
_entity_poly.pdbx_seq_one_letter_code
_entity_poly.pdbx_strand_id
1 'polypeptide(L)' 'MNYWWLFLILFALVSGYYLFDRRKKIILVWRENQKVPAKLYGNAHFGKFGYKIIVCKNPNVELKKFGSKRALIYHFH' A
#
# COMPACT_ATOMS: atom_id res chain seq x y z
N MET A 1 -17.45 -1.83 36.82
CA MET A 1 -17.79 -1.74 35.38
C MET A 1 -16.76 -2.57 34.62
N ASN A 2 -17.18 -3.65 33.95
CA ASN A 2 -16.25 -4.51 33.20
C ASN A 2 -15.97 -3.89 31.83
N TYR A 3 -14.71 -3.57 31.55
CA TYR A 3 -14.26 -2.95 30.29
C TYR A 3 -13.77 -3.95 29.23
N TRP A 4 -14.01 -5.26 29.43
CA TRP A 4 -13.54 -6.33 28.55
C TRP A 4 -14.03 -6.20 27.09
N TRP A 5 -15.23 -5.65 26.88
CA TRP A 5 -15.79 -5.39 25.55
C TRP A 5 -14.96 -4.38 24.75
N LEU A 6 -14.31 -3.40 25.41
CA LEU A 6 -13.46 -2.42 24.74
C LEU A 6 -12.23 -3.08 24.11
N PHE A 7 -11.65 -4.08 24.78
CA PHE A 7 -10.52 -4.85 24.23
C PHE A 7 -10.91 -5.62 22.97
N LEU A 8 -12.10 -6.23 22.96
CA LEU A 8 -12.61 -6.96 21.78
C LEU A 8 -12.83 -6.03 20.59
N ILE A 9 -13.41 -4.84 20.82
CA ILE A 9 -13.61 -3.83 19.77
C ILE A 9 -12.26 -3.33 19.24
N LEU A 10 -11.32 -3.01 20.12
CA LEU A 10 -9.99 -2.54 19.72
C LEU A 10 -9.26 -3.59 18.88
N PHE A 11 -9.33 -4.86 19.31
CA PHE A 11 -8.70 -5.97 18.60
C PHE A 11 -9.32 -6.18 17.21
N ALA A 12 -10.64 -6.09 17.09
CA ALA A 12 -11.33 -6.19 15.81
C ALA A 12 -10.94 -5.05 14.86
N LEU A 13 -10.82 -3.82 15.36
CA LEU A 13 -10.39 -2.66 14.57
C LEU A 13 -8.95 -2.80 14.07
N VAL A 14 -8.02 -3.20 14.94
CA VAL A 14 -6.60 -3.39 14.56
C VAL A 14 -6.47 -4.52 13.53
N SER A 15 -7.16 -5.65 13.76
CA SER A 15 -7.13 -6.79 12.84
C SER A 15 -7.72 -6.43 11.47
N GLY A 16 -8.87 -5.74 11.45
CA GLY A 16 -9.51 -5.27 10.23
C GLY A 16 -8.63 -4.30 9.46
N TYR A 17 -7.97 -3.36 10.15
CA TYR A 17 -7.01 -2.43 9.56
C TYR A 17 -5.80 -3.17 8.95
N TYR A 18 -5.24 -4.12 9.69
CA TYR A 18 -4.07 -4.89 9.24
C TYR A 18 -4.39 -5.73 7.99
N LEU A 19 -5.57 -6.36 7.97
CA LEU A 19 -6.10 -7.08 6.81
C LEU A 19 -6.31 -6.15 5.61
N PHE A 20 -6.86 -4.96 5.85
CA PHE A 20 -7.09 -3.97 4.80
C PHE A 20 -5.78 -3.47 4.18
N ASP A 21 -4.77 -3.17 5.00
CA ASP A 21 -3.45 -2.72 4.52
C ASP A 21 -2.70 -3.81 3.75
N ARG A 22 -2.83 -5.07 4.16
CA ARG A 22 -2.26 -6.24 3.46
C ARG A 22 -2.77 -6.40 2.04
N ARG A 23 -3.98 -5.94 1.71
CA ARG A 23 -4.57 -6.04 0.37
C ARG A 23 -4.11 -4.96 -0.60
N LYS A 24 -3.51 -3.86 -0.12
CA LYS A 24 -3.07 -2.78 -0.99
C LYS A 24 -1.87 -3.18 -1.85
N LYS A 25 -1.93 -2.82 -3.13
CA LYS A 25 -0.81 -2.91 -4.06
C LYS A 25 0.20 -1.80 -3.79
N ILE A 26 1.48 -2.10 -3.93
CA ILE A 26 2.56 -1.13 -3.71
C ILE A 26 3.08 -0.71 -5.07
N ILE A 27 2.97 0.58 -5.39
CA ILE A 27 3.50 1.16 -6.60
C ILE A 27 4.83 1.81 -6.24
N LEU A 28 5.92 1.24 -6.73
CA LEU A 28 7.28 1.71 -6.52
C LEU A 28 7.66 2.67 -7.65
N VAL A 29 8.08 3.88 -7.29
CA VAL A 29 8.56 4.90 -8.24
C VAL A 29 9.98 5.36 -7.89
N TRP A 30 10.75 5.77 -8.89
CA TRP A 30 12.13 6.24 -8.70
C TRP A 30 12.18 7.65 -8.13
N ARG A 31 11.37 8.55 -8.70
CA ARG A 31 11.45 9.98 -8.47
C ARG A 31 10.12 10.52 -7.94
N GLU A 32 10.19 11.62 -7.20
CA GLU A 32 9.00 12.25 -6.65
C GLU A 32 8.06 12.83 -7.72
N ASN A 33 8.61 13.31 -8.84
CA ASN A 33 7.81 13.80 -9.96
C ASN A 33 6.92 12.71 -10.59
N GLN A 34 7.26 11.43 -10.41
CA GLN A 34 6.45 10.30 -10.87
C GLN A 34 5.27 9.98 -9.94
N LYS A 35 5.16 10.61 -8.76
CA LYS A 35 4.03 10.37 -7.82
C LYS A 35 2.68 10.67 -8.44
N VAL A 36 2.56 11.80 -9.16
CA VAL A 36 1.30 12.24 -9.78
C VAL A 36 0.84 11.25 -10.86
N PRO A 37 1.66 10.91 -11.87
CA PRO A 37 1.24 9.94 -12.89
C PRO A 37 1.04 8.52 -12.29
N ALA A 38 1.84 8.11 -11.30
CA ALA A 38 1.62 6.85 -10.58
C ALA A 38 0.29 6.82 -9.81
N LYS A 39 -0.16 7.97 -9.28
CA LYS A 39 -1.46 8.11 -8.60
C LYS A 39 -2.61 7.97 -9.59
N LEU A 40 -2.50 8.56 -10.78
CA LEU A 40 -3.50 8.39 -11.83
C LEU A 40 -3.60 6.92 -12.26
N TYR A 41 -2.46 6.27 -12.50
CA TYR A 41 -2.40 4.85 -12.80
C TYR A 41 -3.01 3.99 -11.68
N GLY A 42 -2.61 4.23 -10.43
CA GLY A 42 -3.12 3.49 -9.28
C GLY A 42 -4.63 3.64 -9.10
N ASN A 43 -5.16 4.84 -9.29
CA ASN A 43 -6.60 5.10 -9.22
C ASN A 43 -7.36 4.34 -10.31
N ALA A 44 -6.83 4.31 -11.54
CA ALA A 44 -7.47 3.63 -12.67
C ALA A 44 -7.47 2.10 -12.53
N HIS A 45 -6.39 1.51 -12.01
CA HIS A 45 -6.23 0.05 -11.96
C HIS A 45 -6.66 -0.60 -10.64
N PHE A 46 -6.51 0.11 -9.51
CA PHE A 46 -6.73 -0.46 -8.17
C PHE A 46 -7.78 0.31 -7.37
N GLY A 47 -8.29 1.43 -7.90
CA GLY A 47 -9.18 2.32 -7.17
C GLY A 47 -8.47 3.17 -6.12
N LYS A 48 -9.16 4.20 -5.61
CA LYS A 48 -8.59 5.25 -4.74
C LYS A 48 -7.89 4.74 -3.47
N PHE A 49 -8.29 3.58 -2.95
CA PHE A 49 -7.77 3.00 -1.70
C PHE A 49 -7.04 1.67 -1.87
N GLY A 50 -6.97 1.12 -3.09
CA GLY A 50 -6.40 -0.20 -3.36
C GLY A 50 -4.88 -0.22 -3.52
N TYR A 51 -4.21 0.91 -3.38
CA TYR A 51 -2.76 0.99 -3.56
C TYR A 51 -2.08 2.00 -2.62
N LYS A 52 -0.75 1.91 -2.56
CA LYS A 52 0.15 2.85 -1.90
C LYS A 52 1.32 3.14 -2.83
N ILE A 53 1.72 4.41 -2.94
CA ILE A 53 2.91 4.79 -3.72
C ILE A 53 4.08 4.93 -2.75
N ILE A 54 5.20 4.30 -3.10
CA ILE A 54 6.46 4.42 -2.37
C ILE A 54 7.51 4.93 -3.35
N VAL A 55 8.15 6.05 -3.01
CA VAL A 55 9.29 6.58 -3.76
C VAL A 55 10.55 5.99 -3.17
N CYS A 56 11.39 5.40 -4.01
CA CYS A 56 12.60 4.74 -3.57
C CYS A 56 13.71 4.91 -4.61
N LYS A 57 14.97 4.96 -4.14
CA LYS A 57 16.14 5.09 -5.02
C LYS A 57 16.36 3.85 -5.90
N ASN A 58 15.92 2.68 -5.43
CA ASN A 58 16.05 1.42 -6.15
C ASN A 58 14.79 0.53 -5.96
N PRO A 59 13.81 0.59 -6.88
CA PRO A 59 12.61 -0.22 -6.84
C PRO A 59 12.86 -1.71 -6.98
N ASN A 60 13.95 -2.15 -7.62
CA ASN A 60 14.22 -3.57 -7.77
C ASN A 60 14.51 -4.22 -6.42
N VAL A 61 15.24 -3.50 -5.55
CA VAL A 61 15.51 -3.94 -4.17
C VAL A 61 14.22 -3.95 -3.35
N GLU A 62 13.39 -2.91 -3.46
CA GLU A 62 12.11 -2.85 -2.74
C GLU A 62 11.11 -3.88 -3.27
N LEU A 63 11.07 -4.15 -4.58
CA LEU A 63 10.25 -5.19 -5.20
C LEU A 63 10.62 -6.57 -4.63
N LYS A 64 11.91 -6.85 -4.42
CA LYS A 64 12.37 -8.09 -3.79
C LYS A 64 11.94 -8.20 -2.33
N LYS A 65 11.88 -7.09 -1.58
CA LYS A 65 11.40 -7.06 -0.19
C LYS A 65 9.88 -7.30 -0.08
N PHE A 66 9.09 -6.63 -0.92
CA PHE A 66 7.63 -6.72 -0.87
C PHE A 66 7.04 -7.91 -1.64
N GLY A 67 7.80 -8.44 -2.60
CA GLY A 67 7.40 -9.50 -3.51
C GLY A 67 6.63 -8.98 -4.74
N SER A 68 6.89 -9.58 -5.89
CA SER A 68 6.33 -9.20 -7.20
C SER A 68 4.81 -9.36 -7.31
N LYS A 69 4.18 -10.10 -6.38
CA LYS A 69 2.72 -10.23 -6.29
C LYS A 69 2.07 -8.99 -5.65
N ARG A 70 2.78 -8.27 -4.77
CA ARG A 70 2.24 -7.15 -4.01
C ARG A 70 2.77 -5.80 -4.49
N ALA A 71 4.02 -5.76 -4.93
CA ALA A 71 4.65 -4.56 -5.46
C ALA A 71 4.78 -4.58 -6.99
N LEU A 72 4.68 -3.40 -7.59
CA LEU A 72 4.75 -3.08 -9.01
C LEU A 72 5.77 -1.95 -9.14
N ILE A 73 6.66 -2.01 -10.13
CA ILE A 73 7.51 -0.88 -10.47
C ILE A 73 6.79 -0.07 -11.54
N TYR A 74 6.57 1.21 -11.28
CA TYR A 74 5.99 2.12 -12.26
C TYR A 74 7.09 2.92 -12.95
N HIS A 75 7.16 2.75 -14.27
CA HIS A 75 8.05 3.49 -15.14
C HIS A 75 7.22 4.50 -15.94
N PHE A 76 7.43 5.78 -15.67
CA PHE A 76 6.94 6.87 -16.52
C PHE A 76 8.11 7.34 -17.38
N HIS A 77 7.96 7.19 -18.69
CA HIS A 77 8.96 7.56 -19.70
C HIS A 77 8.77 9.01 -20.15
#